data_AF-A0A2S1LPN5-F1
#
_entry.id   AF-A0A2S1LPN5-F1
#
_cell.length_a   1.000
_cell.length_b   1.000
_cell.length_c   1.000
_cell.angle_alpha   90.00
_cell.angle_beta   90.00
_cell.angle_gamma   90.00
#
_symmetry.space_group_name_H-M   'P 1'
#
loop_
_entity.id
_entity.type
_entity.pdbx_description
1 polymer ?
#
loop_
_entity_poly.entity_id
_entity_poly.type
_entity_poly.pdbx_seq_one_letter_code
_entity_poly.pdbx_strand_id
1 'polypeptide(L)'
;MVIVDQDENGNGTVVEINEDNNVAIAPGSLKFAPGFTTLPNLRSCNLGFKSGIFDFSGYEDLVKTAANQQVFFYESHENAETDYNPITETHQYHAVATPKEIFVRVENEDCFSITSFLLDTKNCPPTVYNAVSPNGDGLNDTFFIDGLRDIFLNFELFVYNRWGILVWQGNNNTPDWDGVTTKGIVIKGNDVPAGTYFYVLELNDPDYSNGMSGYLYLSK
;
A
#
# COMPACT_ATOMS: atom_id res chain seq x y z
N MET A 1 -25.97 -51.53 -2.42
CA MET A 1 -26.93 -51.48 -3.53
C MET A 1 -28.26 -51.16 -2.89
N VAL A 2 -28.88 -50.04 -3.23
CA VAL A 2 -30.22 -49.69 -2.72
C VAL A 2 -31.20 -50.22 -3.73
N ILE A 3 -32.03 -51.19 -3.33
CA ILE A 3 -33.10 -51.74 -4.15
C ILE A 3 -34.36 -50.95 -3.79
N VAL A 4 -35.00 -50.37 -4.80
CA VAL A 4 -35.97 -49.26 -4.64
C VAL A 4 -37.25 -49.68 -3.90
N ASP A 5 -37.51 -50.99 -3.77
CA ASP A 5 -38.71 -51.54 -3.15
C ASP A 5 -38.43 -52.39 -1.88
N GLN A 6 -37.20 -52.40 -1.37
CA GLN A 6 -36.85 -53.14 -0.15
C GLN A 6 -37.10 -52.30 1.12
N ASP A 7 -37.71 -52.94 2.12
CA ASP A 7 -37.83 -52.37 3.46
C ASP A 7 -36.50 -52.42 4.24
N GLU A 8 -36.48 -51.87 5.46
CA GLU A 8 -35.29 -51.86 6.33
C GLU A 8 -34.78 -53.26 6.71
N ASN A 9 -35.56 -54.31 6.43
CA ASN A 9 -35.23 -55.71 6.69
C ASN A 9 -34.84 -56.48 5.41
N GLY A 10 -34.78 -55.80 4.25
CA GLY A 10 -34.40 -56.40 2.96
C GLY A 10 -35.51 -57.20 2.28
N ASN A 11 -36.77 -57.05 2.67
CA ASN A 11 -37.90 -57.68 1.97
C ASN A 11 -38.41 -56.77 0.85
N GLY A 12 -38.51 -57.30 -0.37
CA GLY A 12 -39.13 -56.61 -1.51
C GLY A 12 -40.65 -56.49 -1.33
N THR A 13 -41.16 -55.27 -1.52
CA THR A 13 -42.61 -55.00 -1.45
C THR A 13 -43.34 -55.33 -2.76
N VAL A 14 -42.61 -55.50 -3.86
CA VAL A 14 -43.12 -55.95 -5.16
C VAL A 14 -42.29 -57.16 -5.62
N VAL A 15 -42.95 -58.21 -6.12
CA VAL A 15 -42.21 -59.37 -6.66
C VAL A 15 -41.67 -59.01 -8.04
N GLU A 16 -40.36 -58.83 -8.14
CA GLU A 16 -39.68 -58.54 -9.40
C GLU A 16 -39.07 -59.80 -10.02
N ILE A 17 -39.02 -59.83 -11.35
CA ILE A 17 -38.41 -60.94 -12.11
C ILE A 17 -36.88 -60.79 -12.16
N ASN A 18 -36.37 -59.59 -11.87
CA ASN A 18 -34.96 -59.23 -11.89
C ASN A 18 -34.70 -58.04 -10.95
N GLU A 19 -34.14 -58.31 -9.77
CA GLU A 19 -33.86 -57.36 -8.68
C GLU A 19 -32.82 -56.27 -9.04
N ASP A 20 -32.04 -56.46 -10.10
CA ASP A 20 -30.94 -55.57 -10.48
C ASP A 20 -31.30 -54.60 -11.62
N ASN A 21 -32.56 -54.56 -12.06
CA ASN A 21 -33.00 -53.72 -13.18
C ASN A 21 -33.69 -52.41 -12.75
N ASN A 22 -33.83 -52.17 -11.46
CA ASN A 22 -34.34 -50.93 -10.92
C ASN A 22 -33.24 -49.86 -10.90
N VAL A 23 -33.38 -48.90 -11.81
CA VAL A 23 -32.49 -47.73 -11.88
C VAL A 23 -33.17 -46.54 -11.24
N ALA A 24 -32.65 -46.06 -10.12
CA ALA A 24 -33.02 -44.78 -9.54
C ALA A 24 -32.06 -43.69 -10.04
N ILE A 25 -32.59 -42.65 -10.70
CA ILE A 25 -31.84 -41.46 -11.08
C ILE A 25 -32.34 -40.30 -10.23
N ALA A 26 -31.48 -39.80 -9.34
CA ALA A 26 -31.73 -38.53 -8.67
C ALA A 26 -31.05 -37.41 -9.48
N PRO A 27 -31.76 -36.32 -9.85
CA PRO A 27 -31.11 -35.17 -10.43
C PRO A 27 -30.19 -34.52 -9.39
N GLY A 28 -28.88 -34.58 -9.61
CA GLY A 28 -27.89 -33.82 -8.88
C GLY A 28 -27.45 -32.61 -9.69
N SER A 29 -27.48 -31.41 -9.12
CA SER A 29 -26.87 -30.23 -9.73
C SER A 29 -25.55 -29.95 -9.01
N LEU A 30 -24.45 -29.95 -9.77
CA LEU A 30 -23.15 -29.50 -9.25
C LEU A 30 -23.17 -27.97 -9.15
N LYS A 31 -22.98 -27.46 -7.93
CA LYS A 31 -22.77 -26.04 -7.68
C LYS A 31 -21.31 -25.71 -7.98
N PHE A 32 -21.06 -24.74 -8.85
CA PHE A 32 -19.71 -24.35 -9.22
C PHE A 32 -19.28 -23.09 -8.48
N ALA A 33 -18.03 -23.06 -8.05
CA ALA A 33 -17.42 -21.84 -7.53
C ALA A 33 -17.45 -20.75 -8.61
N PRO A 34 -17.75 -19.49 -8.25
CA PRO A 34 -17.78 -18.40 -9.21
C PRO A 34 -16.41 -18.19 -9.88
N GLY A 35 -16.41 -18.00 -11.19
CA GLY A 35 -15.20 -17.58 -11.92
C GLY A 35 -14.84 -16.13 -11.62
N PHE A 36 -13.57 -15.76 -11.79
CA PHE A 36 -13.08 -14.40 -11.54
C PHE A 36 -12.00 -14.01 -12.54
N THR A 37 -11.79 -12.70 -12.69
CA THR A 37 -10.66 -12.13 -13.44
C THR A 37 -9.48 -11.89 -12.50
N THR A 38 -8.25 -12.07 -12.97
CA THR A 38 -7.05 -11.75 -12.18
C THR A 38 -6.87 -10.23 -12.05
N LEU A 39 -6.64 -9.76 -10.84
CA LEU A 39 -6.46 -8.35 -10.54
C LEU A 39 -4.98 -7.93 -10.67
N PRO A 40 -4.67 -6.76 -11.24
CA PRO A 40 -3.31 -6.25 -11.25
C PRO A 40 -2.89 -5.74 -9.86
N ASN A 41 -1.59 -5.81 -9.58
CA ASN A 41 -1.02 -5.20 -8.38
C ASN A 41 -1.15 -3.67 -8.43
N LEU A 42 -1.32 -3.05 -7.26
CA LEU A 42 -1.36 -1.60 -7.13
C LEU A 42 -0.07 -1.06 -6.54
N ARG A 43 0.34 0.12 -7.03
CA ARG A 43 1.51 0.81 -6.53
C ARG A 43 1.21 2.25 -6.16
N SER A 44 1.50 2.62 -4.92
CA SER A 44 1.28 3.98 -4.38
C SER A 44 2.56 4.61 -3.85
N CYS A 45 2.53 5.90 -3.52
CA CYS A 45 3.67 6.56 -2.90
C CYS A 45 3.90 6.03 -1.48
N ASN A 46 5.18 5.77 -1.18
CA ASN A 46 5.65 5.53 0.17
C ASN A 46 5.43 6.81 0.99
N LEU A 47 4.74 6.71 2.11
CA LEU A 47 4.50 7.82 3.05
C LEU A 47 5.44 7.77 4.26
N GLY A 48 6.43 6.87 4.23
CA GLY A 48 7.38 6.61 5.30
C GLY A 48 7.33 5.15 5.73
N PHE A 49 8.48 4.54 5.97
CA PHE A 49 8.61 3.14 6.42
C PHE A 49 7.88 2.10 5.54
N LYS A 50 7.71 2.39 4.24
CA LYS A 50 6.94 1.59 3.28
C LYS A 50 5.43 1.53 3.58
N SER A 51 4.90 2.53 4.25
CA SER A 51 3.45 2.73 4.38
C SER A 51 2.89 3.45 3.15
N GLY A 52 1.59 3.31 2.87
CA GLY A 52 0.96 3.97 1.74
C GLY A 52 -0.56 3.94 1.81
N ILE A 53 -1.19 4.85 1.05
CA ILE A 53 -2.64 4.90 0.87
C ILE A 53 -2.98 4.36 -0.52
N PHE A 54 -3.97 3.49 -0.60
CA PHE A 54 -4.37 2.78 -1.81
C PHE A 54 -5.86 2.95 -2.08
N ASP A 55 -6.20 3.18 -3.35
CA ASP A 55 -7.57 3.13 -3.86
C ASP A 55 -7.71 1.90 -4.75
N PHE A 56 -8.51 0.93 -4.31
CA PHE A 56 -8.92 -0.24 -5.06
C PHE A 56 -10.44 -0.39 -5.10
N SER A 57 -11.18 0.70 -4.90
CA SER A 57 -12.64 0.72 -4.95
C SER A 57 -13.21 0.16 -6.27
N GLY A 58 -12.54 0.44 -7.39
CA GLY A 58 -12.93 -0.08 -8.70
C GLY A 58 -12.62 -1.57 -8.94
N TYR A 59 -11.93 -2.26 -8.00
CA TYR A 59 -11.55 -3.66 -8.19
C TYR A 59 -12.75 -4.60 -8.02
N GLU A 60 -13.80 -4.16 -7.33
CA GLU A 60 -15.06 -4.91 -7.24
C GLU A 60 -15.63 -5.20 -8.64
N ASP A 61 -15.66 -4.20 -9.52
CA ASP A 61 -16.19 -4.39 -10.89
C ASP A 61 -15.20 -5.15 -11.78
N LEU A 62 -13.91 -4.98 -11.54
CA LEU A 62 -12.84 -5.55 -12.37
C LEU A 62 -12.70 -7.08 -12.18
N VAL A 63 -12.92 -7.58 -10.96
CA VAL A 63 -12.77 -9.00 -10.63
C VAL A 63 -13.98 -9.83 -11.10
N LYS A 64 -15.17 -9.21 -11.19
CA LYS A 64 -16.41 -9.89 -11.56
C LYS A 64 -16.36 -10.41 -13.00
N THR A 65 -16.93 -11.59 -13.20
CA THR A 65 -17.20 -12.20 -14.52
C THR A 65 -18.70 -12.36 -14.79
N ALA A 66 -19.54 -12.18 -13.76
CA ALA A 66 -21.00 -12.24 -13.86
C ALA A 66 -21.67 -11.23 -12.91
N ALA A 67 -22.87 -10.77 -13.26
CA ALA A 67 -23.58 -9.70 -12.54
C ALA A 67 -24.15 -10.13 -11.17
N ASN A 68 -24.33 -11.42 -10.93
CA ASN A 68 -24.84 -11.96 -9.66
C ASN A 68 -23.74 -12.19 -8.60
N GLN A 69 -22.50 -11.80 -8.90
CA GLN A 69 -21.37 -11.97 -8.00
C GLN A 69 -21.28 -10.81 -7.01
N GLN A 70 -21.01 -11.14 -5.75
CA GLN A 70 -20.64 -10.20 -4.70
C GLN A 70 -19.14 -10.31 -4.43
N VAL A 71 -18.51 -9.20 -4.05
CA VAL A 71 -17.06 -9.12 -3.87
C VAL A 71 -16.76 -8.45 -2.54
N PHE A 72 -15.87 -9.07 -1.79
CA PHE A 72 -15.39 -8.57 -0.50
C PHE A 72 -13.87 -8.69 -0.42
N PHE A 73 -13.25 -7.77 0.31
CA PHE A 73 -11.79 -7.66 0.44
C PHE A 73 -11.35 -7.94 1.87
N TYR A 74 -10.23 -8.61 2.07
CA TYR A 74 -9.74 -9.03 3.39
C TYR A 74 -8.22 -8.91 3.50
N GLU A 75 -7.74 -8.73 4.72
CA GLU A 75 -6.31 -8.66 5.03
C GLU A 75 -5.65 -10.04 5.17
N SER A 76 -6.44 -11.11 5.29
CA SER A 76 -5.92 -12.48 5.41
C SER A 76 -6.78 -13.46 4.63
N HIS A 77 -6.15 -14.57 4.23
CA HIS A 77 -6.84 -15.67 3.57
C HIS A 77 -7.92 -16.28 4.46
N GLU A 78 -7.61 -16.51 5.75
CA GLU A 78 -8.55 -17.07 6.74
C GLU A 78 -9.82 -16.22 6.88
N ASN A 79 -9.67 -14.90 6.92
CA ASN A 79 -10.80 -13.97 6.97
C ASN A 79 -11.64 -14.03 5.68
N ALA A 80 -11.00 -14.18 4.52
CA ALA A 80 -11.69 -14.36 3.25
C ALA A 80 -12.42 -15.71 3.15
N GLU A 81 -11.91 -16.77 3.78
CA GLU A 81 -12.57 -18.08 3.85
C GLU A 81 -13.79 -18.05 4.79
N THR A 82 -13.63 -17.39 5.94
CA THR A 82 -14.63 -17.34 7.01
C THR A 82 -15.61 -16.18 6.91
N ASP A 83 -15.44 -15.29 5.93
CA ASP A 83 -16.17 -14.02 5.80
C ASP A 83 -16.15 -13.20 7.10
N TYR A 84 -14.94 -12.97 7.61
CA TYR A 84 -14.72 -12.27 8.87
C TYR A 84 -13.91 -10.98 8.66
N ASN A 85 -14.37 -9.88 9.26
CA ASN A 85 -13.71 -8.56 9.19
C ASN A 85 -13.35 -8.11 7.75
N PRO A 86 -14.33 -7.93 6.85
CA PRO A 86 -14.09 -7.38 5.52
C PRO A 86 -13.56 -5.93 5.60
N ILE A 87 -12.69 -5.58 4.66
CA ILE A 87 -12.22 -4.22 4.44
C ILE A 87 -13.35 -3.42 3.79
N THR A 88 -13.77 -2.35 4.46
CA THR A 88 -14.86 -1.48 3.99
C THR A 88 -14.36 -0.19 3.33
N GLU A 89 -13.20 0.32 3.77
CA GLU A 89 -12.61 1.55 3.24
C GLU A 89 -11.64 1.24 2.10
N THR A 90 -12.18 1.04 0.90
CA THR A 90 -11.42 0.64 -0.29
C THR A 90 -10.91 1.81 -1.13
N HIS A 91 -11.39 3.04 -0.90
CA HIS A 91 -10.99 4.23 -1.65
C HIS A 91 -9.72 4.90 -1.09
N GLN A 92 -9.41 4.63 0.18
CA GLN A 92 -8.29 5.25 0.90
C GLN A 92 -7.71 4.27 1.94
N TYR A 93 -7.55 3.01 1.54
CA TYR A 93 -7.02 1.96 2.40
C TYR A 93 -5.57 2.29 2.83
N HIS A 94 -5.33 2.35 4.14
CA HIS A 94 -4.01 2.64 4.69
C HIS A 94 -3.25 1.36 5.02
N ALA A 95 -2.25 1.04 4.19
CA ALA A 95 -1.31 -0.04 4.46
C ALA A 95 -0.16 0.49 5.30
N VAL A 96 -0.02 0.00 6.54
CA VAL A 96 1.06 0.41 7.46
C VAL A 96 2.44 -0.09 7.01
N ALA A 97 2.49 -1.16 6.22
CA ALA A 97 3.71 -1.68 5.61
C ALA A 97 3.39 -2.41 4.30
N THR A 98 4.28 -2.30 3.32
CA THR A 98 4.20 -3.02 2.04
C THR A 98 5.50 -3.81 1.73
N PRO A 99 5.44 -4.86 0.89
CA PRO A 99 4.27 -5.36 0.15
C PRO A 99 3.19 -5.94 1.06
N LYS A 100 1.92 -5.65 0.77
CA LYS A 100 0.76 -6.19 1.49
C LYS A 100 -0.16 -6.91 0.50
N GLU A 101 -0.48 -8.16 0.79
CA GLU A 101 -1.43 -8.93 0.00
C GLU A 101 -2.86 -8.69 0.49
N ILE A 102 -3.77 -8.43 -0.44
CA ILE A 102 -5.20 -8.30 -0.18
C ILE A 102 -5.90 -9.49 -0.82
N PHE A 103 -6.72 -10.18 -0.03
CA PHE A 103 -7.51 -11.32 -0.47
C PHE A 103 -8.90 -10.85 -0.89
N VAL A 104 -9.38 -11.38 -2.00
CA VAL A 104 -10.66 -11.02 -2.61
C VAL A 104 -11.52 -12.27 -2.64
N ARG A 105 -12.62 -12.23 -1.89
CA ARG A 105 -13.67 -13.25 -1.92
C ARG A 105 -14.69 -12.84 -2.97
N VAL A 106 -14.86 -13.67 -3.99
CA VAL A 106 -15.92 -13.54 -4.99
C VAL A 106 -16.93 -14.63 -4.70
N GLU A 107 -18.16 -14.26 -4.37
CA GLU A 107 -19.21 -15.21 -4.03
C GLU A 107 -20.47 -15.04 -4.87
N ASN A 108 -21.20 -16.14 -5.03
CA ASN A 108 -22.54 -16.19 -5.60
C ASN A 108 -23.49 -16.86 -4.58
N GLU A 109 -24.74 -17.10 -4.96
CA GLU A 109 -25.73 -17.73 -4.07
C GLU A 109 -25.34 -19.13 -3.54
N ASP A 110 -24.33 -19.76 -4.14
CA ASP A 110 -24.04 -21.18 -4.00
C ASP A 110 -22.66 -21.48 -3.40
N CYS A 111 -21.66 -20.66 -3.71
CA CYS A 111 -20.25 -20.93 -3.42
C CYS A 111 -19.41 -19.65 -3.54
N PHE A 112 -18.13 -19.72 -3.15
CA PHE A 112 -17.18 -18.64 -3.27
C PHE A 112 -15.84 -19.12 -3.85
N SER A 113 -15.12 -18.18 -4.42
CA SER A 113 -13.73 -18.31 -4.87
C SER A 113 -12.90 -17.23 -4.21
N ILE A 114 -11.63 -17.50 -3.94
CA ILE A 114 -10.69 -16.53 -3.38
C ILE A 114 -9.58 -16.27 -4.40
N THR A 115 -9.32 -14.99 -4.67
CA THR A 115 -8.15 -14.52 -5.41
C THR A 115 -7.41 -13.46 -4.58
N SER A 116 -6.31 -12.92 -5.08
CA SER A 116 -5.54 -11.90 -4.37
C SER A 116 -4.80 -10.96 -5.32
N PHE A 117 -4.35 -9.83 -4.78
CA PHE A 117 -3.44 -8.90 -5.44
C PHE A 117 -2.51 -8.26 -4.40
N LEU A 118 -1.38 -7.71 -4.86
CA LEU A 118 -0.42 -7.03 -4.01
C LEU A 118 -0.59 -5.51 -4.06
N LEU A 119 -0.51 -4.90 -2.88
CA LEU A 119 -0.25 -3.49 -2.68
C LEU A 119 1.25 -3.29 -2.45
N ASP A 120 1.87 -2.42 -3.25
CA ASP A 120 3.28 -2.09 -3.12
C ASP A 120 3.49 -0.57 -3.06
N THR A 121 4.58 -0.14 -2.44
CA THR A 121 4.96 1.27 -2.43
C THR A 121 6.11 1.55 -3.38
N LYS A 122 6.22 2.79 -3.80
CA LYS A 122 7.41 3.33 -4.46
C LYS A 122 7.85 4.57 -3.72
N ASN A 123 9.16 4.80 -3.69
CA ASN A 123 9.71 6.05 -3.19
C ASN A 123 9.30 7.15 -4.17
N CYS A 124 8.50 8.11 -3.70
CA CYS A 124 8.10 9.28 -4.48
C CYS A 124 9.05 10.45 -4.18
N PRO A 125 9.22 11.41 -5.10
CA PRO A 125 10.12 12.54 -4.88
C PRO A 125 9.69 13.35 -3.64
N PRO A 126 10.62 13.78 -2.79
CA PRO A 126 10.29 14.60 -1.64
C PRO A 126 9.83 16.01 -2.08
N THR A 127 9.04 16.65 -1.22
CA THR A 127 8.60 18.04 -1.46
C THR A 127 9.49 19.00 -0.70
N VAL A 128 10.17 19.88 -1.45
CA VAL A 128 11.08 20.88 -0.88
C VAL A 128 10.41 22.24 -0.81
N TYR A 129 10.26 22.78 0.39
CA TYR A 129 9.82 24.16 0.63
C TYR A 129 11.04 25.08 0.70
N ASN A 130 10.92 26.30 0.16
CA ASN A 130 12.06 27.20 -0.03
C ASN A 130 12.12 28.36 0.97
N ALA A 131 11.27 28.40 1.99
CA ALA A 131 11.23 29.46 2.99
C ALA A 131 11.66 28.91 4.36
N VAL A 132 12.59 29.61 5.01
CA VAL A 132 13.07 29.28 6.37
C VAL A 132 13.07 30.56 7.21
N SER A 133 12.49 30.51 8.39
CA SER A 133 12.30 31.64 9.31
C SER A 133 12.52 31.19 10.77
N PRO A 134 13.77 31.02 11.23
CA PRO A 134 14.11 30.62 12.60
C PRO A 134 13.84 31.76 13.59
N ASN A 135 12.57 32.08 13.82
CA ASN A 135 12.10 33.10 14.75
C ASN A 135 11.53 32.48 16.05
N GLY A 136 11.42 31.16 16.11
CA GLY A 136 10.93 30.40 17.25
C GLY A 136 9.40 30.41 17.41
N ASP A 137 8.65 30.71 16.34
CA ASP A 137 7.19 30.65 16.33
C ASP A 137 6.63 29.24 16.02
N GLY A 138 7.51 28.28 15.70
CA GLY A 138 7.18 26.90 15.35
C GLY A 138 6.86 26.69 13.87
N LEU A 139 6.88 27.74 13.03
CA LEU A 139 6.55 27.69 11.61
C LEU A 139 7.78 27.97 10.75
N ASN A 140 8.17 27.00 9.92
CA ASN A 140 9.34 27.09 9.03
C ASN A 140 10.65 27.46 9.76
N ASP A 141 10.77 27.17 11.06
CA ASP A 141 11.99 27.45 11.84
C ASP A 141 13.23 26.73 11.30
N THR A 142 13.02 25.60 10.59
CA THR A 142 14.09 24.81 9.99
C THR A 142 13.80 24.53 8.53
N PHE A 143 14.85 24.17 7.80
CA PHE A 143 14.75 23.65 6.45
C PHE A 143 14.29 22.18 6.48
N PHE A 144 12.98 22.01 6.67
CA PHE A 144 12.29 20.72 6.63
C PHE A 144 11.92 20.33 5.20
N ILE A 145 12.11 19.05 4.87
CA ILE A 145 11.76 18.46 3.56
C ILE A 145 10.78 17.31 3.78
N ASP A 146 9.59 17.43 3.19
CA ASP A 146 8.52 16.44 3.34
C ASP A 146 8.79 15.20 2.48
N GLY A 147 8.51 14.02 3.02
CA GLY A 147 8.80 12.74 2.36
C GLY A 147 10.30 12.40 2.24
N LEU A 148 11.17 12.98 3.09
CA LEU A 148 12.60 12.70 3.04
C LEU A 148 13.06 11.63 4.05
N ARG A 149 12.98 11.94 5.35
CA ARG A 149 13.67 11.20 6.43
C ARG A 149 13.21 9.75 6.60
N ASP A 150 11.93 9.47 6.40
CA ASP A 150 11.35 8.14 6.60
C ASP A 150 11.32 7.29 5.32
N ILE A 151 11.81 7.84 4.20
CA ILE A 151 11.79 7.22 2.87
C ILE A 151 13.22 6.99 2.36
N PHE A 152 14.06 8.03 2.41
CA PHE A 152 15.41 8.05 1.84
C PHE A 152 16.47 7.99 2.94
N LEU A 153 16.59 6.88 3.66
CA LEU A 153 17.40 6.79 4.89
C LEU A 153 18.89 7.16 4.75
N ASN A 154 19.43 7.12 3.54
CA ASN A 154 20.84 7.39 3.23
C ASN A 154 21.05 8.74 2.55
N PHE A 155 20.08 9.66 2.59
CA PHE A 155 20.21 10.95 1.93
C PHE A 155 21.38 11.77 2.51
N GLU A 156 21.98 12.62 1.66
CA GLU A 156 22.87 13.70 2.07
C GLU A 156 22.31 15.04 1.60
N LEU A 157 22.32 16.03 2.49
CA LEU A 157 21.84 17.37 2.24
C LEU A 157 22.95 18.38 2.50
N PHE A 158 23.19 19.24 1.53
CA PHE A 158 24.20 20.27 1.57
C PHE A 158 23.55 21.64 1.38
N VAL A 159 23.93 22.61 2.20
CA VAL A 159 23.46 23.99 2.08
C VAL A 159 24.66 24.91 1.86
N TYR A 160 24.57 25.74 0.83
CA TYR A 160 25.58 26.67 0.39
C TYR A 160 25.06 28.10 0.47
N ASN A 161 25.95 29.04 0.79
CA ASN A 161 25.63 30.46 0.64
C ASN A 161 25.70 30.91 -0.83
N ARG A 162 25.33 32.16 -1.10
CA ARG A 162 25.33 32.76 -2.45
C ARG A 162 26.68 32.78 -3.18
N TRP A 163 27.79 32.50 -2.48
CA TRP A 163 29.12 32.43 -3.06
C TRP A 163 29.58 30.99 -3.32
N GLY A 164 28.70 30.00 -3.11
CA GLY A 164 29.03 28.58 -3.28
C GLY A 164 29.83 27.99 -2.11
N ILE A 165 29.92 28.68 -0.98
CA ILE A 165 30.59 28.14 0.22
C ILE A 165 29.59 27.29 1.00
N LEU A 166 29.99 26.04 1.30
CA LEU A 166 29.22 25.13 2.16
C LEU A 166 29.11 25.71 3.57
N VAL A 167 27.88 25.94 4.03
CA VAL A 167 27.57 26.46 5.36
C VAL A 167 27.04 25.37 6.29
N TRP A 168 26.36 24.36 5.74
CA TRP A 168 25.79 23.27 6.52
C TRP A 168 25.74 21.99 5.68
N GLN A 169 25.87 20.85 6.36
CA GLN A 169 25.72 19.51 5.77
C GLN A 169 25.00 18.62 6.78
N GLY A 170 24.09 17.79 6.29
CA GLY A 170 23.37 16.83 7.11
C GLY A 170 22.90 15.59 6.36
N ASN A 171 22.33 14.66 7.13
CA ASN A 171 21.76 13.39 6.70
C ASN A 171 20.61 13.00 7.66
N ASN A 172 20.19 11.75 7.60
CA ASN A 172 19.07 11.27 8.41
C ASN A 172 19.27 11.38 9.94
N ASN A 173 20.52 11.45 10.42
CA ASN A 173 20.86 11.52 11.85
C ASN A 173 21.21 12.95 12.33
N THR A 174 21.22 13.93 11.43
CA THR A 174 21.44 15.34 11.80
C THR A 174 20.12 16.08 11.88
N PRO A 175 19.90 16.99 12.85
CA PRO A 175 18.74 17.88 12.87
C PRO A 175 18.62 18.70 11.57
N ASP A 176 17.42 19.17 11.24
CA ASP A 176 17.23 20.06 10.08
C ASP A 176 17.99 21.39 10.28
N TRP A 177 18.36 22.03 9.17
CA TRP A 177 19.11 23.28 9.21
C TRP A 177 18.24 24.45 9.67
N ASP A 178 18.66 25.14 10.72
CA ASP A 178 17.96 26.24 11.41
C ASP A 178 18.58 27.62 11.12
N GLY A 179 19.37 27.75 10.06
CA GLY A 179 20.12 28.98 9.78
C GLY A 179 21.44 29.10 10.55
N VAL A 180 21.91 28.02 11.17
CA VAL A 180 23.22 27.97 11.83
C VAL A 180 24.28 27.30 10.95
N THR A 181 25.42 27.95 10.77
CA THR A 181 26.57 27.42 10.02
C THR A 181 27.35 26.43 10.88
N THR A 182 27.56 25.23 10.35
CA THR A 182 28.40 24.18 10.96
C THR A 182 29.64 23.88 10.11
N LYS A 183 29.70 24.42 8.89
CA LYS A 183 30.79 24.35 7.94
C LYS A 183 31.26 25.76 7.56
N GLY A 184 32.43 25.87 6.93
CA GLY A 184 32.98 27.15 6.48
C GLY A 184 33.53 28.03 7.59
N ILE A 185 33.57 29.35 7.35
CA ILE A 185 34.12 30.33 8.30
C ILE A 185 33.06 30.67 9.35
N VAL A 186 33.29 30.19 10.57
CA VAL A 186 32.48 30.54 11.75
C VAL A 186 33.00 31.84 12.36
N ILE A 187 32.27 32.94 12.18
CA ILE A 187 32.62 34.25 12.78
C ILE A 187 31.62 34.55 13.90
N LYS A 188 32.06 34.39 15.16
CA LYS A 188 31.40 34.84 16.40
C LYS A 188 29.85 34.89 16.35
N GLY A 189 29.22 33.80 16.80
CA GLY A 189 27.82 33.52 16.54
C GLY A 189 27.73 32.66 15.28
N ASN A 190 27.13 31.49 15.38
CA ASN A 190 27.09 30.56 14.25
C ASN A 190 25.95 30.90 13.29
N ASP A 191 25.16 31.93 13.55
CA ASP A 191 24.03 32.31 12.71
C ASP A 191 24.47 32.89 11.38
N VAL A 192 23.91 32.37 10.28
CA VAL A 192 24.13 32.97 8.98
C VAL A 192 23.24 34.21 8.78
N PRO A 193 23.64 35.16 7.92
CA PRO A 193 22.80 36.32 7.57
C PRO A 193 21.52 35.91 6.82
N ALA A 194 20.46 36.71 6.95
CA ALA A 194 19.28 36.58 6.09
C ALA A 194 19.66 36.74 4.61
N GLY A 195 18.98 36.01 3.74
CA GLY A 195 19.22 36.04 2.30
C GLY A 195 19.01 34.70 1.60
N THR A 196 19.48 34.63 0.36
CA THR A 196 19.35 33.43 -0.48
C THR A 196 20.50 32.46 -0.26
N TYR A 197 20.13 31.20 -0.03
CA TYR A 197 21.01 30.04 0.06
C TYR A 197 20.63 29.05 -1.04
N PHE A 198 21.49 28.06 -1.27
CA PHE A 198 21.28 27.01 -2.26
C PHE A 198 21.42 25.66 -1.58
N TYR A 199 20.62 24.69 -1.98
CA TYR A 199 20.75 23.32 -1.49
C TYR A 199 21.10 22.35 -2.62
N VAL A 200 21.83 21.31 -2.25
CA VAL A 200 22.01 20.09 -3.04
C VAL A 200 21.58 18.92 -2.15
N LEU A 201 20.62 18.13 -2.63
CA LEU A 201 20.06 16.97 -1.96
C LEU A 201 20.35 15.73 -2.79
N GLU A 202 21.15 14.84 -2.22
CA GLU A 202 21.48 13.54 -2.79
C GLU A 202 20.62 12.49 -2.09
N LEU A 203 19.65 11.90 -2.79
CA LEU A 203 18.73 10.93 -2.20
C LEU A 203 19.37 9.55 -1.99
N ASN A 204 20.47 9.27 -2.70
CA ASN A 204 21.19 8.00 -2.66
C ASN A 204 20.27 6.78 -2.85
N ASP A 205 19.32 6.92 -3.78
CA ASP A 205 18.31 5.93 -4.11
C ASP A 205 18.46 5.51 -5.59
N PRO A 206 18.37 4.20 -5.93
CA PRO A 206 18.51 3.72 -7.30
C PRO A 206 17.54 4.35 -8.29
N ASP A 207 16.33 4.69 -7.85
CA ASP A 207 15.29 5.30 -8.68
C ASP A 207 15.55 6.82 -8.88
N TYR A 208 16.45 7.41 -8.09
CA TYR A 208 16.78 8.83 -8.08
C TYR A 208 18.29 9.08 -8.12
N SER A 209 18.92 8.70 -9.23
CA SER A 209 20.36 8.86 -9.43
C SER A 209 20.84 10.30 -9.61
N ASN A 210 19.94 11.22 -9.99
CA ASN A 210 20.23 12.64 -10.08
C ASN A 210 19.75 13.32 -8.79
N GLY A 211 20.66 13.97 -8.07
CA GLY A 211 20.32 14.78 -6.90
C GLY A 211 19.38 15.94 -7.25
N MET A 212 18.65 16.43 -6.25
CA MET A 212 17.81 17.61 -6.36
C MET A 212 18.60 18.85 -5.94
N SER A 213 18.38 19.99 -6.59
CA SER A 213 18.98 21.25 -6.16
C SER A 213 18.02 22.40 -6.35
N GLY A 214 18.21 23.45 -5.58
CA GLY A 214 17.34 24.62 -5.59
C GLY A 214 17.85 25.70 -4.67
N TYR A 215 17.00 26.68 -4.39
CA TYR A 215 17.32 27.80 -3.50
C TYR A 215 16.42 27.81 -2.27
N LEU A 216 16.93 28.43 -1.22
CA LEU A 216 16.24 28.70 0.04
C LEU A 216 16.30 30.20 0.31
N TYR A 217 15.25 30.74 0.89
CA TYR A 217 15.18 32.09 1.40
C TYR A 217 15.13 32.04 2.92
N LEU A 218 16.20 32.51 3.56
CA LEU A 218 16.30 32.64 5.00
C LEU A 218 15.90 34.05 5.44
N SER A 219 14.89 34.13 6.30
CA SER A 219 14.46 35.35 6.99
C SER A 219 14.61 35.19 8.50
N LYS A 220 14.62 36.29 9.27
CA LYS A 220 14.68 36.27 10.74
C LYS A 220 13.60 37.17 11.30
#